data_AF-A0A2W5HJN0-F1
#
_entry.id   AF-A0A2W5HJN0-F1
#
_cell.length_a   1.000
_cell.length_b   1.000
_cell.length_c   1.000
_cell.angle_alpha   90.00
_cell.angle_beta   90.00
_cell.angle_gamma   90.00
#
_symmetry.space_group_name_H-M   'P 1'
#
loop_
_entity.id
_entity.type
_entity.pdbx_description
1 polymer ?
#
loop_
_entity_poly.entity_id
_entity_poly.type
_entity_poly.pdbx_seq_one_letter_code
_entity_poly.pdbx_strand_id
1 'polypeptide(L)'
;MSPSLLLILDWFLNILHFAIVFMLCFGWIAKATRKFHRLLLCVVTLCWLAIGPMIGKNIGYCPVTDWAWNVRTLRGETDLEYGYINYLTEKLGIYMSDQTTDLVVGIIFGFIWLATIFLWVREYKSKKMPKA
;
A
#
# COMPACT_ATOMS: atom_id res chain seq x y z
N MET A 1 -25.23 8.13 -6.97
CA MET A 1 -25.16 6.72 -6.53
C MET A 1 -26.13 6.52 -5.38
N SER A 2 -26.72 5.34 -5.22
CA SER A 2 -27.57 5.08 -4.05
C SER A 2 -26.72 5.05 -2.76
N PRO A 3 -27.25 5.47 -1.59
CA PRO A 3 -26.51 5.47 -0.34
C PRO A 3 -25.92 4.09 0.02
N SER A 4 -26.67 3.01 -0.23
CA SER A 4 -26.23 1.64 0.04
C SER A 4 -25.02 1.23 -0.83
N LEU A 5 -24.98 1.69 -2.09
CA LEU A 5 -23.85 1.40 -2.97
C LEU A 5 -22.57 2.09 -2.51
N LEU A 6 -22.67 3.34 -2.04
CA LEU A 6 -21.51 4.08 -1.52
C LEU A 6 -20.94 3.40 -0.26
N LEU A 7 -21.80 2.86 0.61
CA LEU A 7 -21.37 2.12 1.79
C LEU A 7 -20.64 0.82 1.41
N ILE A 8 -21.18 0.04 0.48
CA ILE A 8 -20.54 -1.19 0.00
C ILE A 8 -19.17 -0.87 -0.61
N LEU A 9 -19.08 0.22 -1.37
CA LEU A 9 -17.84 0.63 -2.02
C LEU A 9 -16.78 1.10 -1.01
N ASP A 10 -17.16 1.86 0.03
CA ASP A 10 -16.23 2.27 1.10
C ASP A 10 -15.66 1.05 1.84
N TRP A 11 -16.51 0.09 2.21
CA TRP A 11 -16.06 -1.16 2.83
C TRP A 11 -15.12 -1.95 1.91
N PHE A 12 -15.50 -2.10 0.64
CA PHE A 12 -14.68 -2.79 -0.35
C PHE A 12 -13.30 -2.13 -0.50
N LEU A 13 -13.24 -0.80 -0.63
CA LEU A 13 -11.99 -0.07 -0.80
C LEU A 13 -11.09 -0.15 0.44
N ASN A 14 -11.68 -0.08 1.63
CA ASN A 14 -10.94 -0.29 2.88
C ASN A 14 -10.33 -1.70 2.97
N ILE A 15 -11.13 -2.73 2.67
CA ILE A 15 -10.65 -4.13 2.70
C ILE A 15 -9.58 -4.35 1.64
N LEU A 16 -9.79 -3.82 0.43
CA LEU A 16 -8.83 -3.91 -0.66
C LEU A 16 -7.51 -3.24 -0.29
N HIS A 17 -7.56 -2.02 0.26
CA HIS A 17 -6.35 -1.31 0.68
C HIS A 17 -5.61 -2.09 1.77
N PHE A 18 -6.32 -2.56 2.80
CA PHE A 18 -5.75 -3.36 3.86
C PHE A 18 -5.09 -4.65 3.31
N ALA A 19 -5.74 -5.33 2.37
CA ALA A 19 -5.18 -6.52 1.72
C ALA A 19 -3.91 -6.20 0.91
N ILE A 20 -3.84 -5.04 0.24
CA ILE A 20 -2.64 -4.56 -0.45
C ILE A 20 -1.51 -4.34 0.56
N VAL A 21 -1.76 -3.58 1.64
CA VAL A 21 -0.76 -3.33 2.70
C VAL A 21 -0.27 -4.64 3.29
N PHE A 22 -1.18 -5.55 3.63
CA PHE A 22 -0.84 -6.87 4.16
C PHE A 22 0.04 -7.68 3.18
N MET A 23 -0.31 -7.69 1.89
CA MET A 23 0.47 -8.38 0.86
C MET A 23 1.86 -7.72 0.65
N LEU A 24 1.98 -6.41 0.80
CA LEU A 24 3.29 -5.73 0.78
C LEU A 24 4.13 -6.11 2.01
N CYS A 25 3.55 -6.06 3.21
CA CYS A 25 4.28 -6.35 4.44
C CYS A 25 4.71 -7.82 4.56
N PHE A 26 3.88 -8.77 4.11
CA PHE A 26 4.09 -10.20 4.39
C PHE A 26 4.20 -11.08 3.14
N GLY A 27 3.81 -10.59 1.96
CA GLY A 27 3.75 -11.39 0.73
C GLY A 27 5.10 -11.90 0.22
N TRP A 28 6.21 -11.32 0.69
CA TRP A 28 7.57 -11.78 0.38
C TRP A 28 7.99 -13.03 1.19
N ILE A 29 7.35 -13.31 2.32
CA ILE A 29 7.73 -14.40 3.23
C ILE A 29 7.47 -15.76 2.56
N ALA A 30 6.24 -15.99 2.09
CA ALA A 30 5.83 -17.25 1.48
C ALA A 30 6.28 -17.37 0.02
N LYS A 31 6.92 -18.49 -0.35
CA LYS A 31 7.40 -18.72 -1.73
C LYS A 31 6.27 -18.66 -2.77
N ALA A 32 5.07 -19.09 -2.41
CA ALA A 32 3.91 -19.10 -3.30
C ALA A 32 3.47 -17.68 -3.71
N THR A 33 3.56 -16.71 -2.80
CA THR A 33 3.09 -15.33 -3.02
C THR A 33 4.16 -14.40 -3.58
N ARG A 34 5.46 -14.76 -3.50
CA ARG A 34 6.58 -13.90 -3.92
C ARG A 34 6.48 -13.32 -5.33
N LYS A 35 5.98 -14.08 -6.30
CA LYS A 35 5.78 -13.57 -7.67
C LYS A 35 4.76 -12.43 -7.70
N PHE A 36 3.62 -12.64 -7.05
CA PHE A 36 2.56 -11.66 -6.95
C PHE A 36 2.99 -10.45 -6.12
N HIS A 37 3.61 -10.68 -4.97
CA HIS A 37 4.17 -9.63 -4.11
C HIS A 37 5.13 -8.72 -4.87
N ARG A 38 6.07 -9.26 -5.66
CA ARG A 38 6.99 -8.44 -6.47
C ARG A 38 6.27 -7.56 -7.47
N LEU A 39 5.28 -8.11 -8.19
CA LEU A 39 4.48 -7.33 -9.14
C LEU A 39 3.76 -6.19 -8.41
N LEU A 40 3.10 -6.50 -7.29
CA LEU A 40 2.36 -5.53 -6.49
C LEU A 40 3.30 -4.45 -5.94
N LEU A 41 4.48 -4.82 -5.44
CA LEU A 41 5.49 -3.89 -4.95
C LEU A 41 5.95 -2.93 -6.04
N CYS A 42 6.17 -3.41 -7.27
CA CYS A 42 6.48 -2.55 -8.41
C CYS A 42 5.34 -1.59 -8.74
N VAL A 43 4.09 -2.09 -8.80
CA VAL A 43 2.91 -1.24 -9.07
C VAL A 43 2.78 -0.14 -8.02
N VAL A 44 2.90 -0.49 -6.74
CA VAL A 44 2.80 0.48 -5.63
C VAL A 44 3.94 1.50 -5.71
N THR A 45 5.16 1.06 -6.01
CA THR A 45 6.31 1.95 -6.20
C THR A 45 6.10 2.93 -7.34
N LEU A 46 5.53 2.45 -8.46
CA LEU A 46 5.18 3.32 -9.59
C LEU A 46 4.09 4.32 -9.20
N CYS A 47 3.07 3.91 -8.46
CA CYS A 47 2.05 4.83 -7.95
C CYS A 47 2.66 5.90 -7.04
N TRP A 48 3.56 5.51 -6.13
CA TRP A 48 4.13 6.37 -5.10
C TRP A 48 5.17 7.34 -5.65
N LEU A 49 6.09 6.86 -6.49
CA LEU A 49 7.28 7.61 -6.88
C LEU A 49 7.19 8.21 -8.28
N ALA A 50 6.28 7.71 -9.13
CA ALA A 50 6.13 8.20 -10.50
C ALA A 50 4.75 8.82 -10.72
N ILE A 51 3.68 8.01 -10.70
CA ILE A 51 2.33 8.45 -11.10
C ILE A 51 1.84 9.59 -10.20
N GLY A 52 1.94 9.44 -8.87
CA GLY A 52 1.52 10.46 -7.92
C GLY A 52 2.12 11.84 -8.24
N PRO A 53 3.45 11.99 -8.21
CA PRO A 53 4.10 13.24 -8.58
C PRO A 53 3.74 13.75 -9.98
N MET A 54 3.60 12.87 -10.97
CA MET A 54 3.24 13.25 -12.34
C MET A 54 1.84 13.85 -12.47
N ILE A 55 0.90 13.44 -11.60
CA ILE A 55 -0.47 13.98 -11.57
C ILE A 55 -0.66 15.05 -10.48
N GLY A 56 0.43 15.61 -9.94
CA GLY A 56 0.40 16.65 -8.93
C GLY A 56 0.04 16.18 -7.52
N LYS A 57 0.13 14.87 -7.25
CA LYS A 57 -0.06 14.27 -5.92
C LYS A 57 1.28 13.98 -5.25
N ASN A 58 1.26 13.83 -3.93
CA ASN A 58 2.46 13.62 -3.14
C ASN A 58 3.04 12.22 -3.32
N ILE A 59 4.32 12.08 -2.93
CA ILE A 59 4.94 10.77 -2.71
C ILE A 59 4.11 10.02 -1.67
N GLY A 60 3.92 8.72 -1.88
CA GLY A 60 2.99 7.94 -1.05
C GLY A 60 1.59 7.78 -1.67
N TYR A 61 1.35 8.38 -2.84
CA TYR A 61 0.05 8.31 -3.50
C TYR A 61 -0.43 6.87 -3.74
N CYS A 62 -1.64 6.56 -3.25
CA CYS A 62 -2.32 5.32 -3.51
C CYS A 62 -3.69 5.56 -4.18
N PRO A 63 -3.94 5.00 -5.38
CA PRO A 63 -5.21 5.20 -6.08
C PRO A 63 -6.41 4.62 -5.32
N VAL A 64 -6.20 3.57 -4.50
CA VAL A 64 -7.27 2.98 -3.69
C VAL A 64 -7.69 3.92 -2.57
N THR A 65 -6.74 4.57 -1.90
CA THR A 65 -7.05 5.56 -0.87
C THR A 65 -7.76 6.76 -1.44
N ASP A 66 -7.27 7.24 -2.58
CA ASP A 66 -7.87 8.38 -3.27
C ASP A 66 -9.32 8.11 -3.66
N TRP A 67 -9.59 6.91 -4.17
CA TRP A 67 -10.95 6.50 -4.47
C TRP A 67 -11.79 6.37 -3.18
N ALA A 68 -11.22 5.82 -2.11
CA ALA A 68 -11.93 5.70 -0.83
C ALA A 68 -12.33 7.07 -0.27
N TRP A 69 -11.43 8.07 -0.34
CA TRP A 69 -11.74 9.44 0.04
C TRP A 69 -12.83 10.06 -0.83
N ASN A 70 -12.75 9.90 -2.16
CA ASN A 70 -13.81 10.37 -3.06
C ASN A 70 -15.18 9.78 -2.69
N VAL A 71 -15.25 8.49 -2.34
CA VAL A 71 -16.49 7.82 -1.91
C VAL A 71 -17.01 8.38 -0.59
N ARG A 72 -16.13 8.69 0.37
CA ARG A 72 -16.50 9.29 1.66
C ARG A 72 -16.95 10.74 1.55
N THR A 73 -16.29 11.53 0.71
CA THR A 73 -16.74 12.89 0.37
C THR A 73 -18.15 12.87 -0.21
N LEU A 74 -18.46 11.93 -1.10
CA LEU A 74 -19.82 11.73 -1.63
C LEU A 74 -20.84 11.31 -0.56
N ARG A 75 -20.39 10.78 0.58
CA ARG A 75 -21.22 10.45 1.74
C ARG A 75 -21.33 11.60 2.75
N GLY A 76 -20.69 12.74 2.48
CA GLY A 76 -20.72 13.92 3.34
C GLY A 76 -19.69 13.93 4.46
N GLU A 77 -18.70 13.03 4.43
CA GLU A 77 -17.58 13.07 5.39
C GLU A 77 -16.62 14.22 5.01
N THR A 78 -16.27 15.04 6.01
CA THR A 78 -15.27 16.12 5.91
C THR A 78 -14.02 15.75 6.71
N ASP A 79 -12.95 16.54 6.57
CA ASP A 79 -11.72 16.39 7.37
C ASP A 79 -11.10 14.99 7.24
N LEU A 80 -11.03 14.49 6.01
CA LEU A 80 -10.39 13.22 5.71
C LEU A 80 -8.88 13.34 5.92
N GLU A 81 -8.33 12.38 6.66
CA GLU A 81 -6.91 12.26 6.92
C GLU A 81 -6.05 12.30 5.66
N TYR A 82 -4.85 12.88 5.79
CA TYR A 82 -3.88 13.02 4.71
C TYR A 82 -3.44 11.68 4.11
N GLY A 83 -3.40 10.62 4.92
CA GLY A 83 -2.93 9.30 4.52
C GLY A 83 -3.77 8.17 5.11
N TYR A 84 -3.79 7.03 4.42
CA TYR A 84 -4.54 5.85 4.89
C TYR A 84 -4.03 5.32 6.23
N ILE A 85 -2.72 5.42 6.49
CA ILE A 85 -2.13 4.94 7.74
C ILE A 85 -2.55 5.83 8.90
N ASN A 86 -2.55 7.17 8.74
CA ASN A 86 -3.10 8.09 9.73
C ASN A 86 -4.58 7.80 9.98
N TYR A 87 -5.37 7.65 8.93
CA TYR A 87 -6.77 7.24 9.04
C TYR A 87 -6.98 5.97 9.88
N LEU A 88 -6.13 4.96 9.71
CA LEU A 88 -6.21 3.74 10.50
C LEU A 88 -5.74 3.95 11.94
N THR A 89 -4.66 4.69 12.16
CA THR A 89 -4.08 4.87 13.50
C THR A 89 -4.97 5.74 14.37
N GLU A 90 -5.58 6.78 13.80
CA GLU A 90 -6.55 7.62 14.52
C GLU A 90 -7.78 6.83 14.95
N LYS A 91 -8.27 5.92 14.09
CA LYS A 91 -9.36 4.99 14.46
C LYS A 91 -8.99 4.05 15.61
N LEU A 92 -7.71 3.86 15.88
CA LEU A 92 -7.18 3.10 17.00
C LEU A 92 -6.82 3.99 18.20
N GLY A 93 -7.08 5.30 18.14
CA GLY A 93 -6.74 6.29 19.17
C GLY A 93 -5.26 6.67 19.18
N ILE A 94 -4.52 6.39 18.10
CA ILE A 94 -3.09 6.69 17.94
C ILE A 94 -2.96 7.87 16.98
N TYR A 95 -2.56 9.01 17.53
CA TYR A 95 -2.34 10.24 16.76
C TYR A 95 -0.85 10.40 16.47
N MET A 96 -0.51 10.46 15.19
CA MET A 96 0.86 10.69 14.72
C MET A 96 0.85 11.84 13.72
N SER A 97 1.94 12.62 13.69
CA SER A 97 2.08 13.63 12.65
C SER A 97 2.28 12.97 11.28
N ASP A 98 1.81 13.61 10.21
CA ASP A 98 2.02 13.16 8.82
C ASP A 98 3.48 12.85 8.54
N GLN A 99 4.40 13.69 9.03
CA GLN A 99 5.85 13.53 8.87
C GLN A 99 6.37 12.25 9.55
N THR A 100 5.87 11.92 10.75
CA THR A 100 6.24 10.70 11.45
C THR A 100 5.73 9.47 10.71
N THR A 101 4.47 9.51 10.26
CA THR A 101 3.87 8.41 9.51
C THR A 101 4.58 8.18 8.19
N ASP A 102 4.85 9.24 7.42
CA ASP A 102 5.58 9.16 6.15
C ASP A 102 6.98 8.57 6.33
N LEU A 103 7.70 8.99 7.39
CA LEU A 103 9.02 8.46 7.71
C LEU A 103 8.96 6.96 8.06
N VAL A 104 8.06 6.56 8.96
CA VAL A 104 7.92 5.16 9.40
C VAL A 104 7.54 4.27 8.21
N VAL A 105 6.55 4.70 7.43
CA VAL A 105 6.08 3.96 6.26
C VAL A 105 7.18 3.87 5.20
N GLY A 106 7.92 4.95 4.96
CA GLY A 106 9.08 4.97 4.07
C GLY A 106 10.19 4.01 4.48
N ILE A 107 10.53 3.95 5.78
CA ILE A 107 11.52 3.00 6.32
C ILE A 107 11.06 1.56 6.12
N ILE A 108 9.81 1.24 6.48
CA ILE A 108 9.24 -0.11 6.31
C ILE A 108 9.23 -0.50 4.83
N PHE A 109 8.83 0.42 3.95
CA PHE A 109 8.80 0.19 2.51
C PHE A 109 10.19 -0.07 1.92
N GLY A 110 11.20 0.71 2.33
CA GLY A 110 12.59 0.50 1.96
C GLY A 110 13.10 -0.87 2.41
N PHE A 111 12.80 -1.27 3.65
CA PHE A 111 13.14 -2.59 4.15
C PHE A 111 12.49 -3.72 3.32
N ILE A 112 11.20 -3.61 2.98
CA ILE A 112 10.48 -4.59 2.15
C ILE A 112 11.13 -4.72 0.77
N TRP A 113 11.53 -3.60 0.16
CA TRP A 113 12.29 -3.60 -1.10
C TRP A 113 13.60 -4.36 -0.99
N LEU A 114 14.40 -4.09 0.05
CA LEU A 114 15.67 -4.78 0.28
C LEU A 114 15.48 -6.28 0.48
N ALA A 115 14.52 -6.68 1.33
CA ALA A 115 14.18 -8.08 1.58
C ALA A 115 13.74 -8.79 0.28
N THR A 116 12.93 -8.11 -0.54
CA THR A 116 12.43 -8.63 -1.81
C THR A 116 13.55 -8.84 -2.83
N ILE A 117 14.45 -7.87 -2.99
CA ILE A 117 15.61 -7.98 -3.88
C ILE A 117 16.52 -9.11 -3.42
N PHE A 118 16.83 -9.18 -2.12
CA PHE A 118 17.66 -10.23 -1.55
C PHE A 118 17.11 -11.63 -1.86
N LEU A 119 15.82 -11.84 -1.60
CA LEU A 119 15.17 -13.12 -1.88
C LEU A 119 15.11 -13.45 -3.37
N TRP A 120 14.86 -12.46 -4.22
CA TRP A 120 14.84 -12.64 -5.67
C TRP A 120 16.21 -13.07 -6.21
N VAL A 121 17.29 -12.40 -5.78
CA VAL A 121 18.67 -12.76 -6.15
C VAL A 121 19.02 -14.17 -5.65
N ARG A 122 18.65 -14.51 -4.41
CA ARG A 122 18.89 -15.85 -3.85
C ARG A 122 18.17 -16.94 -4.64
N GLU A 123 16.91 -16.70 -5.01
CA GLU A 123 16.11 -17.61 -5.83
C GLU A 123 16.69 -17.78 -7.24
N TYR A 124 17.15 -16.68 -7.85
CA TYR A 124 17.76 -16.70 -9.17
C TYR A 124 19.06 -17.53 -9.19
N LYS A 125 19.93 -17.33 -8.20
CA LYS A 125 21.18 -18.11 -8.05
C LYS A 125 20.90 -19.59 -7.83
N SER A 126 19.94 -19.93 -6.97
CA SER A 126 19.57 -21.32 -6.68
C SER A 126 19.02 -22.08 -7.89
N LYS A 127 18.44 -21.40 -8.88
CA LYS A 127 17.95 -22.02 -10.12
C LYS A 127 19.03 -22.21 -11.18
N LYS A 128 20.09 -21.39 -11.16
CA LYS A 128 21.20 -21.46 -12.11
C LYS A 128 22.24 -22.51 -11.76
N MET A 129 22.38 -22.88 -10.48
CA MET A 129 23.28 -23.96 -10.08
C MET A 129 22.65 -25.31 -10.42
N PRO A 130 23.32 -26.17 -11.24
CA PRO A 130 22.92 -27.56 -11.34
C PRO A 130 22.99 -28.19 -9.96
N LYS A 131 21.99 -28.99 -9.59
CA LYS A 131 22.13 -29.87 -8.41
C LYS A 131 23.26 -30.84 -8.75
N ALA A 132 24.35 -30.78 -7.98
CA ALA A 132 25.43 -31.76 -8.01
C ALA A 132 24.91 -33.13 -7.55
#